data_AF-A0A9P7HU40-F1
#
_entry.id   AF-A0A9P7HU40-F1
#
_cell.length_a   1.000
_cell.length_b   1.000
_cell.length_c   1.000
_cell.angle_alpha   90.00
_cell.angle_beta   90.00
_cell.angle_gamma   90.00
#
_symmetry.space_group_name_H-M   'P 1'
#
loop_
_entity.id
_entity.type
_entity.pdbx_description
1 polymer ?
#
loop_
_entity_poly.entity_id
_entity_poly.type
_entity_poly.pdbx_seq_one_letter_code
_entity_poly.pdbx_strand_id
1 'polypeptide(L)'
;MPPQQETTPPVRDRFDSLPLEINVFIMESLTLHDLLSLTHASPGAWRHFQQDYAFIIRSHITWFYDHYADPAAIPLLELLARLRLIRSQVKGKSRDVVEQQLRPVNDSILSLRFTEIPSRWESNLPVLVMAADMVSELRNAFRRWRGHWQNDFIKDLDKAPYWGTWRFTESFLRFECFCCIFYHPDGFLSQDMWNLRTIFLGPFLAGEAQIPSDLAPSYRRTLHGRGPYRWMTWDPYGVTEFNFEAPYEFTHWFDRLIKSVDISLRRKQARNTRRGKRPPLTTEQSEICDFLNRKQSEHRHFCYHLALQGNMVLVHLSSLNTEGLESYIVDAFTSVVASQPDRKMAYHPDLDEIVLIARKWRFQ
;
A
#
# COMPACT_ATOMS: atom_id res chain seq x y z
N MET A 1 54.77 -3.37 -37.72
CA MET A 1 54.36 -2.74 -36.44
C MET A 1 53.10 -3.45 -35.97
N PRO A 2 53.05 -4.02 -34.76
CA PRO A 2 51.81 -4.54 -34.21
C PRO A 2 50.97 -3.37 -33.64
N PRO A 3 49.63 -3.47 -33.64
CA PRO A 3 48.77 -2.41 -33.13
C PRO A 3 48.88 -2.33 -31.60
N GLN A 4 49.14 -1.14 -31.08
CA GLN A 4 49.01 -0.83 -29.65
C GLN A 4 47.54 -0.99 -29.26
N GLN A 5 47.26 -1.97 -28.40
CA GLN A 5 46.02 -2.00 -27.64
C GLN A 5 46.04 -0.79 -26.70
N GLU A 6 45.17 0.19 -26.95
CA GLU A 6 44.80 1.19 -25.95
C GLU A 6 44.08 0.47 -24.80
N THR A 7 44.85 0.02 -23.81
CA THR A 7 44.30 -0.32 -22.50
C THR A 7 43.94 0.97 -21.80
N THR A 8 42.66 1.32 -21.79
CA THR A 8 42.10 2.29 -20.84
C THR A 8 42.58 1.89 -19.43
N PRO A 9 43.21 2.80 -18.66
CA PRO A 9 43.62 2.46 -17.31
C PRO A 9 42.40 2.04 -16.49
N PRO A 10 42.51 1.03 -15.61
CA PRO A 10 41.41 0.64 -14.75
C PRO A 10 40.96 1.87 -13.96
N VAL A 11 39.69 2.25 -14.09
CA VAL A 11 39.09 3.33 -13.32
C VAL A 11 39.23 2.95 -11.85
N ARG A 12 40.21 3.56 -11.18
CA ARG A 12 40.54 3.26 -9.80
C ARG A 12 39.42 3.79 -8.93
N ASP A 13 38.79 2.91 -8.17
CA ASP A 13 37.78 3.29 -7.19
C ASP A 13 38.43 4.25 -6.17
N ARG A 14 38.07 5.54 -6.24
CA ARG A 14 38.62 6.55 -5.34
C ARG A 14 38.03 6.44 -3.94
N PHE A 15 36.88 5.78 -3.80
CA PHE A 15 36.24 5.57 -2.50
C PHE A 15 37.11 4.68 -1.60
N ASP A 16 37.74 3.66 -2.18
CA ASP A 16 38.71 2.79 -1.50
C ASP A 16 39.98 3.51 -1.02
N SER A 17 40.26 4.71 -1.53
CA SER A 17 41.45 5.48 -1.15
C SER A 17 41.23 6.45 -0.01
N LEU A 18 39.99 6.61 0.45
CA LEU A 18 39.65 7.47 1.57
C LEU A 18 39.90 6.76 2.91
N PRO A 19 40.22 7.51 3.99
CA PRO A 19 40.24 6.96 5.34
C PRO A 19 38.87 6.38 5.72
N LEU A 20 38.86 5.31 6.52
CA LEU A 20 37.64 4.60 6.92
C LEU A 20 36.60 5.54 7.54
N GLU A 21 37.04 6.45 8.40
CA GLU A 21 36.20 7.42 9.09
C GLU A 21 35.50 8.37 8.11
N ILE A 22 36.18 8.73 7.03
CA ILE A 22 35.61 9.57 5.97
C ILE A 22 34.59 8.78 5.14
N ASN A 23 34.89 7.50 4.83
CA ASN A 23 33.95 6.63 4.12
C ASN A 23 32.65 6.43 4.91
N VAL A 24 32.77 6.13 6.21
CA VAL A 24 31.61 5.96 7.11
C VAL A 24 30.84 7.28 7.23
N PHE A 25 31.52 8.42 7.41
CA PHE A 25 30.86 9.73 7.50
C PHE A 25 30.09 10.09 6.23
N ILE A 26 30.68 9.84 5.05
CA ILE A 26 29.99 10.06 3.77
C ILE A 26 28.74 9.18 3.72
N MET A 27 28.87 7.88 3.97
CA MET A 27 27.76 6.93 3.87
C MET A 27 26.62 7.21 4.87
N GLU A 28 26.94 7.55 6.13
CA GLU A 28 25.94 7.91 7.15
C GLU A 28 25.16 9.18 6.78
N SER A 29 25.77 10.07 5.97
CA SER A 29 25.16 11.33 5.55
C SER A 29 24.26 11.19 4.31
N LEU A 30 24.23 10.03 3.66
CA LEU A 30 23.47 9.80 2.43
C LEU A 30 22.01 9.43 2.71
N THR A 31 21.14 9.68 1.73
CA THR A 31 19.82 9.06 1.71
C THR A 31 19.95 7.56 1.43
N LEU A 32 18.93 6.77 1.75
CA LEU A 32 18.92 5.33 1.44
C LEU A 32 19.10 5.05 -0.06
N HIS A 33 18.50 5.87 -0.93
CA HIS A 33 18.65 5.75 -2.39
C HIS A 33 20.07 6.07 -2.86
N ASP A 34 20.67 7.12 -2.32
CA ASP A 34 22.05 7.49 -2.66
C ASP A 34 23.06 6.46 -2.14
N LEU A 35 22.82 5.93 -0.94
CA LEU A 35 23.63 4.87 -0.34
C LEU A 35 23.53 3.57 -1.16
N LEU A 36 22.32 3.18 -1.58
CA LEU A 36 22.12 2.04 -2.49
C LEU A 36 22.81 2.27 -3.85
N SER A 37 22.67 3.47 -4.41
CA SER A 37 23.33 3.82 -5.67
C SER A 37 24.86 3.79 -5.56
N LEU A 38 25.41 4.32 -4.47
CA LEU A 38 26.85 4.32 -4.18
C LEU A 38 27.40 2.90 -4.04
N THR A 39 26.72 2.05 -3.28
CA THR A 39 27.14 0.65 -3.08
C THR A 39 27.07 -0.18 -4.36
N HIS A 40 26.18 0.14 -5.30
CA HIS A 40 26.18 -0.45 -6.63
C HIS A 40 27.26 0.12 -7.55
N ALA A 41 27.59 1.41 -7.43
CA ALA A 41 28.54 2.09 -8.29
C ALA A 41 30.01 1.83 -7.90
N SER A 42 30.28 1.50 -6.64
CA SER A 42 31.63 1.35 -6.10
C SER A 42 31.76 0.04 -5.29
N PRO A 43 32.57 -0.94 -5.77
CA PRO A 43 32.90 -2.13 -5.01
C PRO A 43 33.58 -1.81 -3.67
N GLY A 44 34.35 -0.74 -3.61
CA GLY A 44 34.97 -0.24 -2.38
C GLY A 44 33.93 0.21 -1.36
N ALA A 45 32.97 1.03 -1.81
CA ALA A 45 31.86 1.46 -0.99
C ALA A 45 31.03 0.27 -0.49
N TRP A 46 30.77 -0.73 -1.33
CA TRP A 46 30.08 -1.94 -0.89
C TRP A 46 30.82 -2.67 0.24
N ARG A 47 32.15 -2.82 0.13
CA ARG A 47 32.95 -3.46 1.18
C ARG A 47 32.90 -2.69 2.50
N HIS A 48 33.07 -1.38 2.45
CA HIS A 48 32.96 -0.53 3.65
C HIS A 48 31.56 -0.56 4.25
N PHE A 49 30.53 -0.53 3.42
CA PHE A 49 29.15 -0.70 3.87
C PHE A 49 28.98 -2.03 4.62
N GLN A 50 29.46 -3.15 4.06
CA GLN A 50 29.32 -4.45 4.72
C GLN A 50 30.07 -4.55 6.06
N GLN A 51 31.24 -3.90 6.17
CA GLN A 51 32.06 -3.94 7.38
C GLN A 51 31.43 -3.15 8.53
N ASP A 52 30.90 -1.96 8.24
CA ASP A 52 30.41 -1.01 9.25
C ASP A 52 28.91 -0.74 9.13
N TYR A 53 28.16 -1.68 8.53
CA TYR A 53 26.76 -1.48 8.17
C TYR A 53 25.94 -0.97 9.35
N ALA A 54 26.10 -1.57 10.53
CA ALA A 54 25.30 -1.28 11.72
C ALA A 54 25.41 0.19 12.18
N PHE A 55 26.56 0.82 11.95
CA PHE A 55 26.76 2.24 12.24
C PHE A 55 26.12 3.10 11.14
N ILE A 56 26.41 2.79 9.88
CA ILE A 56 25.95 3.53 8.69
C ILE A 56 24.42 3.59 8.63
N ILE A 57 23.73 2.48 8.88
CA ILE A 57 22.26 2.40 8.72
C ILE A 57 21.47 2.80 9.95
N ARG A 58 22.14 3.09 11.08
CA ARG A 58 21.48 3.21 12.40
C ARG A 58 20.34 4.22 12.39
N SER A 59 20.56 5.38 11.78
CA SER A 59 19.56 6.44 11.61
C SER A 59 18.38 5.96 10.76
N HIS A 60 18.64 5.20 9.70
CA HIS A 60 17.61 4.63 8.82
C HIS A 60 16.79 3.52 9.49
N ILE A 61 17.39 2.71 10.36
CA ILE A 61 16.64 1.73 11.17
C ILE A 61 15.68 2.46 12.11
N THR A 62 16.17 3.48 12.84
CA THR A 62 15.30 4.25 13.75
C THR A 62 14.13 4.87 12.97
N TRP A 63 14.44 5.47 11.83
CA TRP A 63 13.44 5.99 10.92
C TRP A 63 12.44 4.91 10.45
N PHE A 64 12.87 3.69 10.15
CA PHE A 64 11.96 2.59 9.84
C PHE A 64 10.96 2.35 10.98
N TYR A 65 11.45 2.24 12.22
CA TYR A 65 10.60 2.02 13.38
C TYR A 65 9.59 3.16 13.63
N ASP A 66 9.93 4.41 13.32
CA ASP A 66 9.02 5.55 13.48
C ASP A 66 7.78 5.45 12.57
N HIS A 67 7.85 4.74 11.44
CA HIS A 67 6.77 4.64 10.45
C HIS A 67 6.11 3.27 10.38
N TYR A 68 6.87 2.22 10.68
CA TYR A 68 6.43 0.83 10.58
C TYR A 68 6.15 0.20 11.93
N ALA A 69 6.72 0.75 13.01
CA ALA A 69 6.71 0.22 14.37
C ALA A 69 7.33 -1.18 14.53
N ASP A 70 7.10 -2.14 13.65
CA ASP A 70 7.57 -3.52 13.83
C ASP A 70 8.23 -4.07 12.55
N PRO A 71 9.36 -4.81 12.65
CA PRO A 71 9.96 -5.49 11.50
C PRO A 71 9.04 -6.54 10.86
N ALA A 72 7.97 -6.98 11.54
CA ALA A 72 6.91 -7.78 10.93
C ALA A 72 6.20 -7.07 9.74
N ALA A 73 6.42 -5.77 9.52
CA ALA A 73 6.00 -5.07 8.29
C ALA A 73 6.79 -5.51 7.05
N ILE A 74 8.03 -5.96 7.20
CA ILE A 74 8.97 -6.21 6.09
C ILE A 74 8.43 -7.24 5.10
N PRO A 75 7.92 -8.40 5.54
CA PRO A 75 7.47 -9.40 4.58
C PRO A 75 6.23 -8.93 3.81
N LEU A 76 5.38 -8.10 4.42
CA LEU A 76 4.26 -7.43 3.74
C LEU A 76 4.73 -6.35 2.75
N LEU A 77 5.76 -5.58 3.11
CA LEU A 77 6.36 -4.58 2.22
C LEU A 77 6.95 -5.24 0.97
N GLU A 78 7.78 -6.27 1.14
CA GLU A 78 8.40 -7.00 0.04
C GLU A 78 7.33 -7.63 -0.86
N LEU A 79 6.32 -8.26 -0.26
CA LEU A 79 5.20 -8.82 -0.99
C LEU A 79 4.47 -7.73 -1.79
N LEU A 80 4.13 -6.61 -1.15
CA LEU A 80 3.40 -5.52 -1.79
C LEU A 80 4.19 -4.90 -2.95
N ALA A 81 5.49 -4.66 -2.78
CA ALA A 81 6.33 -4.12 -3.84
C ALA A 81 6.40 -5.08 -5.04
N ARG A 82 6.59 -6.38 -4.79
CA ARG A 82 6.56 -7.41 -5.83
C ARG A 82 5.22 -7.46 -6.54
N LEU A 83 4.12 -7.43 -5.80
CA LEU A 83 2.77 -7.42 -6.35
C LEU A 83 2.52 -6.19 -7.21
N ARG A 84 2.93 -5.00 -6.76
CA ARG A 84 2.79 -3.75 -7.52
C ARG A 84 3.62 -3.76 -8.80
N LEU A 85 4.82 -4.32 -8.77
CA LEU A 85 5.64 -4.51 -9.97
C LEU A 85 4.91 -5.41 -10.97
N ILE A 86 4.39 -6.57 -10.55
CA ILE A 86 3.62 -7.47 -11.42
C ILE A 86 2.40 -6.73 -11.99
N ARG A 87 1.62 -6.05 -11.14
CA ARG A 87 0.43 -5.29 -11.54
C ARG A 87 0.75 -4.19 -12.55
N SER A 88 1.90 -3.54 -12.46
CA SER A 88 2.35 -2.55 -13.43
C SER A 88 2.64 -3.18 -14.81
N GLN A 89 3.19 -4.39 -14.84
CA GLN A 89 3.52 -5.12 -16.07
C GLN A 89 2.28 -5.68 -16.78
N VAL A 90 1.22 -5.99 -16.03
CA VAL A 90 -0.05 -6.54 -16.56
C VAL A 90 -1.17 -5.51 -16.64
N LYS A 91 -0.86 -4.21 -16.56
CA LYS A 91 -1.85 -3.15 -16.64
C LYS A 91 -2.67 -3.24 -17.95
N GLY A 92 -3.99 -3.27 -17.82
CA GLY A 92 -4.92 -3.36 -18.95
C GLY A 92 -4.96 -4.72 -19.65
N LYS A 93 -4.34 -5.75 -19.08
CA LYS A 93 -4.49 -7.13 -19.55
C LYS A 93 -5.77 -7.76 -19.00
N SER A 94 -6.23 -8.84 -19.64
CA SER A 94 -7.39 -9.58 -19.17
C SER A 94 -7.11 -10.27 -17.83
N ARG A 95 -8.18 -10.55 -17.10
CA ARG A 95 -8.17 -11.29 -15.84
C ARG A 95 -7.29 -12.55 -15.89
N ASP A 96 -7.46 -13.40 -16.90
CA ASP A 96 -6.71 -14.66 -17.02
C ASP A 96 -5.19 -14.46 -17.07
N VAL A 97 -4.73 -13.41 -17.78
CA VAL A 97 -3.31 -13.08 -17.87
C VAL A 97 -2.78 -12.59 -16.52
N VAL A 98 -3.56 -11.78 -15.81
CA VAL A 98 -3.20 -11.30 -14.47
C VAL A 98 -3.08 -12.48 -13.50
N GLU A 99 -4.05 -13.41 -13.52
CA GLU A 99 -4.02 -14.60 -12.66
C GLU A 99 -2.79 -15.46 -12.92
N GLN A 100 -2.45 -15.71 -14.19
CA GLN A 100 -1.25 -16.48 -14.55
C GLN A 100 0.04 -15.86 -14.02
N GLN A 101 0.16 -14.54 -14.06
CA GLN A 101 1.35 -13.83 -13.56
C GLN A 101 1.41 -13.78 -12.02
N LEU A 102 0.27 -13.86 -11.34
CA LEU A 102 0.21 -13.91 -9.87
C LEU A 102 0.40 -15.32 -9.30
N ARG A 103 0.24 -16.40 -10.09
CA ARG A 103 0.42 -17.79 -9.64
C ARG A 103 1.71 -18.03 -8.85
N PRO A 104 2.91 -17.61 -9.31
CA PRO A 104 4.14 -17.84 -8.55
C PRO A 104 4.18 -17.14 -7.19
N VAL A 105 3.47 -16.01 -7.06
CA VAL A 105 3.33 -15.31 -5.78
C VAL A 105 2.38 -16.07 -4.86
N ASN A 106 1.26 -16.57 -5.39
CA ASN A 106 0.32 -17.39 -4.65
C ASN A 106 0.96 -18.67 -4.10
N ASP A 107 1.77 -19.35 -4.91
CA ASP A 107 2.50 -20.56 -4.49
C ASP A 107 3.44 -20.23 -3.32
N SER A 108 4.11 -19.06 -3.38
CA SER A 108 4.94 -18.56 -2.28
C SER A 108 4.11 -18.27 -1.02
N ILE A 109 2.91 -17.71 -1.16
CA ILE A 109 1.99 -17.43 -0.06
C ILE A 109 1.51 -18.73 0.60
N LEU A 110 1.10 -19.71 -0.21
CA LEU A 110 0.65 -21.04 0.26
C LEU A 110 1.75 -21.77 1.03
N SER A 111 3.00 -21.62 0.60
CA SER A 111 4.15 -22.20 1.29
C SER A 111 4.57 -21.46 2.57
N LEU A 112 3.86 -20.38 2.93
CA LEU A 112 4.17 -19.47 4.05
C LEU A 112 5.59 -18.85 4.00
N ARG A 113 6.33 -19.02 2.91
CA ARG A 113 7.70 -18.49 2.75
C ARG A 113 7.77 -16.97 2.84
N PHE A 114 6.66 -16.29 2.58
CA PHE A 114 6.61 -14.83 2.62
C PHE A 114 6.39 -14.26 4.03
N THR A 115 6.17 -15.08 5.07
CA THR A 115 5.93 -14.55 6.43
C THR A 115 7.21 -14.42 7.25
N GLU A 116 8.30 -15.05 6.78
CA GLU A 116 9.59 -15.00 7.44
C GLU A 116 10.23 -13.62 7.31
N ILE A 117 10.65 -13.04 8.43
CA ILE A 117 11.46 -11.82 8.42
C ILE A 117 12.86 -12.23 7.96
N PRO A 118 13.38 -11.66 6.86
CA PRO A 118 14.71 -11.99 6.39
C PRO A 118 15.75 -11.76 7.49
N SER A 119 16.64 -12.73 7.71
CA SER A 119 17.74 -12.58 8.65
C SER A 119 18.61 -11.38 8.23
N ARG A 120 18.94 -10.50 9.18
CA ARG A 120 19.71 -9.26 8.94
C ARG A 120 19.03 -8.31 7.95
N TRP A 121 17.71 -8.26 7.91
CA TRP A 121 16.95 -7.28 7.12
C TRP A 121 17.44 -5.84 7.36
N GLU A 122 17.95 -5.54 8.56
CA GLU A 122 18.50 -4.22 8.87
C GLU A 122 19.63 -3.88 7.90
N SER A 123 20.49 -4.84 7.57
CA SER A 123 21.59 -4.66 6.62
C SER A 123 21.15 -4.71 5.14
N ASN A 124 19.87 -4.96 4.86
CA ASN A 124 19.35 -5.11 3.50
C ASN A 124 18.91 -3.75 2.94
N LEU A 125 19.84 -3.03 2.31
CA LEU A 125 19.58 -1.71 1.72
C LEU A 125 18.36 -1.67 0.77
N PRO A 126 18.18 -2.63 -0.16
CA PRO A 126 16.97 -2.69 -0.98
C PRO A 126 15.65 -2.67 -0.19
N VAL A 127 15.58 -3.39 0.94
CA VAL A 127 14.38 -3.42 1.80
C VAL A 127 14.15 -2.06 2.45
N LEU A 128 15.21 -1.44 2.96
CA LEU A 128 15.12 -0.11 3.57
C LEU A 128 14.72 0.96 2.54
N VAL A 129 15.26 0.91 1.32
CA VAL A 129 14.87 1.80 0.20
C VAL A 129 13.40 1.63 -0.16
N MET A 130 12.92 0.37 -0.26
CA MET A 130 11.52 0.08 -0.52
C MET A 130 10.60 0.62 0.58
N ALA A 131 10.98 0.44 1.85
CA ALA A 131 10.28 1.05 2.97
C ALA A 131 10.30 2.59 2.85
N ALA A 132 11.44 3.17 2.46
CA ALA A 132 11.58 4.61 2.26
C ALA A 132 10.56 5.17 1.26
N ASP A 133 10.42 4.50 0.11
CA ASP A 133 9.49 4.89 -0.96
C ASP A 133 8.03 4.85 -0.51
N MET A 134 7.65 3.88 0.34
CA MET A 134 6.28 3.68 0.79
C MET A 134 5.84 4.63 1.92
N VAL A 135 6.77 5.28 2.64
CA VAL A 135 6.39 6.11 3.80
C VAL A 135 5.52 7.31 3.42
N SER A 136 5.78 7.94 2.27
CA SER A 136 4.96 9.06 1.82
C SER A 136 3.49 8.65 1.64
N GLU A 137 3.26 7.45 1.14
CA GLU A 137 1.95 6.86 0.95
C GLU A 137 1.27 6.56 2.29
N LEU A 138 1.99 5.91 3.22
CA LEU A 138 1.50 5.62 4.57
C LEU A 138 1.10 6.88 5.32
N ARG A 139 1.96 7.91 5.32
CA ARG A 139 1.67 9.20 5.96
C ARG A 139 0.44 9.86 5.37
N ASN A 140 0.28 9.82 4.04
CA ASN A 140 -0.87 10.41 3.38
C ASN A 140 -2.17 9.66 3.70
N ALA A 141 -2.15 8.33 3.70
CA ALA A 141 -3.29 7.50 4.10
C ALA A 141 -3.64 7.72 5.58
N PHE A 142 -2.64 7.78 6.46
CA PHE A 142 -2.83 8.06 7.89
C PHE A 142 -3.46 9.42 8.13
N ARG A 143 -2.96 10.47 7.46
CA ARG A 143 -3.50 11.83 7.58
C ARG A 143 -4.95 11.90 7.09
N ARG A 144 -5.30 11.18 6.02
CA ARG A 144 -6.69 11.08 5.53
C ARG A 144 -7.59 10.40 6.55
N TRP A 145 -7.13 9.30 7.15
CA TRP A 145 -7.86 8.60 8.19
C TRP A 145 -8.10 9.49 9.42
N ARG A 146 -7.03 10.07 9.99
CA ARG A 146 -7.10 10.93 11.18
C ARG A 146 -7.78 12.27 10.95
N GLY A 147 -7.71 12.83 9.74
CA GLY A 147 -8.34 14.10 9.39
C GLY A 147 -9.87 14.11 9.55
N HIS A 148 -10.50 12.93 9.69
CA HIS A 148 -11.94 12.80 9.98
C HIS A 148 -12.29 12.99 11.46
N TRP A 149 -11.33 12.80 12.35
CA TRP A 149 -11.51 12.97 13.78
C TRP A 149 -11.17 14.41 14.15
N GLN A 150 -12.20 15.25 14.30
CA GLN A 150 -12.06 16.70 14.49
C GLN A 150 -11.28 17.12 15.76
N ASN A 151 -10.98 16.18 16.67
CA ASN A 151 -10.40 16.45 17.98
C ASN A 151 -9.06 15.75 18.26
N ASP A 152 -8.41 15.09 17.29
CA ASP A 152 -7.17 14.36 17.57
C ASP A 152 -5.91 15.23 17.51
N PHE A 153 -5.10 15.13 18.56
CA PHE A 153 -3.77 15.76 18.68
C PHE A 153 -2.73 15.16 17.72
N ILE A 154 -2.98 13.95 17.19
CA ILE A 154 -2.03 13.18 16.38
C ILE A 154 -2.48 13.18 14.91
N LYS A 155 -1.91 14.09 14.11
CA LYS A 155 -2.17 14.20 12.66
C LYS A 155 -1.11 13.53 11.79
N ASP A 156 0.04 13.24 12.37
CA ASP A 156 1.21 12.69 11.70
C ASP A 156 1.48 11.28 12.22
N LEU A 157 1.77 10.34 11.30
CA LEU A 157 2.08 8.94 11.64
C LEU A 157 3.26 8.84 12.60
N ASP A 158 4.29 9.66 12.38
CA ASP A 158 5.53 9.69 13.16
C ASP A 158 5.32 10.14 14.63
N LYS A 159 4.15 10.72 14.93
CA LYS A 159 3.74 11.15 16.27
C LYS A 159 2.77 10.17 16.91
N ALA A 160 2.34 9.14 16.18
CA ALA A 160 1.45 8.13 16.72
C ALA A 160 2.20 7.21 17.69
N PRO A 161 1.53 6.72 18.74
CA PRO A 161 2.12 5.71 19.62
C PRO A 161 2.43 4.45 18.81
N TYR A 162 3.48 3.73 19.21
CA TYR A 162 3.94 2.49 18.58
C TYR A 162 2.81 1.57 18.10
N TRP A 163 1.87 1.25 19.00
CA TRP A 163 0.75 0.36 18.69
C TRP A 163 -0.22 0.93 17.66
N GLY A 164 -0.42 2.25 17.69
CA GLY A 164 -1.23 2.94 16.69
C GLY A 164 -0.57 2.92 15.31
N THR A 165 0.74 3.16 15.27
CA THR A 165 1.57 3.05 14.05
C THR A 165 1.53 1.63 13.51
N TRP A 166 1.79 0.61 14.34
CA TRP A 166 1.77 -0.79 13.91
C TRP A 166 0.40 -1.20 13.37
N ARG A 167 -0.68 -0.98 14.12
CA ARG A 167 -2.04 -1.38 13.68
C ARG A 167 -2.45 -0.73 12.37
N PHE A 168 -2.14 0.55 12.22
CA PHE A 168 -2.40 1.26 10.98
C PHE A 168 -1.60 0.64 9.83
N THR A 169 -0.28 0.53 10.00
CA THR A 169 0.64 0.08 8.94
C THR A 169 0.38 -1.36 8.55
N GLU A 170 0.16 -2.27 9.51
CA GLU A 170 -0.19 -3.66 9.23
C GLU A 170 -1.51 -3.75 8.45
N SER A 171 -2.57 -3.08 8.91
CA SER A 171 -3.89 -3.09 8.26
C SER A 171 -3.82 -2.52 6.85
N PHE A 172 -3.09 -1.42 6.66
CA PHE A 172 -2.87 -0.79 5.36
C PHE A 172 -2.14 -1.74 4.40
N LEU A 173 -0.97 -2.26 4.78
CA LEU A 173 -0.16 -3.12 3.93
C LEU A 173 -0.89 -4.41 3.56
N ARG A 174 -1.61 -5.01 4.51
CA ARG A 174 -2.44 -6.20 4.27
C ARG A 174 -3.56 -5.93 3.28
N PHE A 175 -4.24 -4.79 3.41
CA PHE A 175 -5.33 -4.44 2.51
C PHE A 175 -4.81 -4.17 1.10
N GLU A 176 -3.69 -3.46 0.97
CA GLU A 176 -3.06 -3.24 -0.33
C GLU A 176 -2.59 -4.56 -0.99
N CYS A 177 -2.00 -5.47 -0.21
CA CYS A 177 -1.68 -6.81 -0.70
C CYS A 177 -2.95 -7.55 -1.15
N PHE A 178 -4.01 -7.50 -0.34
CA PHE A 178 -5.30 -8.11 -0.64
C PHE A 178 -5.86 -7.61 -1.98
N CYS A 179 -5.92 -6.30 -2.18
CA CYS A 179 -6.33 -5.67 -3.43
C CYS A 179 -5.50 -6.19 -4.62
N CYS A 180 -4.17 -6.24 -4.46
CA CYS A 180 -3.26 -6.67 -5.51
C CYS A 180 -3.29 -8.18 -5.78
N ILE A 181 -3.75 -9.02 -4.86
CA ILE A 181 -3.82 -10.48 -5.06
C ILE A 181 -5.21 -10.89 -5.56
N PHE A 182 -6.28 -10.29 -5.05
CA PHE A 182 -7.62 -10.85 -5.25
C PHE A 182 -8.49 -10.06 -6.21
N TYR A 183 -8.11 -8.84 -6.60
CA TYR A 183 -9.02 -7.99 -7.37
C TYR A 183 -8.51 -7.57 -8.75
N HIS A 184 -9.42 -7.53 -9.71
CA HIS A 184 -9.25 -6.96 -11.04
C HIS A 184 -10.34 -5.89 -11.25
N PRO A 185 -10.13 -4.89 -12.12
CA PRO A 185 -11.21 -3.98 -12.53
C PRO A 185 -12.46 -4.67 -13.13
N ASP A 186 -12.36 -5.95 -13.49
CA ASP A 186 -13.51 -6.75 -13.95
C ASP A 186 -14.13 -7.62 -12.84
N GLY A 187 -13.66 -7.51 -11.60
CA GLY A 187 -14.13 -8.28 -10.44
C GLY A 187 -13.04 -9.10 -9.73
N PHE A 188 -13.45 -9.99 -8.82
CA PHE A 188 -12.54 -10.87 -8.10
C PHE A 188 -11.79 -11.83 -9.04
N LEU A 189 -10.54 -12.12 -8.72
CA LEU A 189 -9.72 -13.16 -9.36
C LEU A 189 -10.16 -14.57 -8.92
N SER A 190 -9.64 -15.63 -9.56
CA SER A 190 -10.13 -17.01 -9.42
C SER A 190 -10.24 -17.53 -7.99
N GLN A 191 -11.12 -18.53 -7.84
CA GLN A 191 -11.47 -19.13 -6.56
C GLN A 191 -10.26 -19.78 -5.86
N ASP A 192 -9.29 -20.28 -6.63
CA ASP A 192 -8.04 -20.83 -6.09
C ASP A 192 -7.23 -19.77 -5.34
N MET A 193 -7.18 -18.53 -5.88
CA MET A 193 -6.59 -17.40 -5.18
C MET A 193 -7.44 -17.03 -3.98
N TRP A 194 -8.76 -16.98 -4.14
CA TRP A 194 -9.70 -16.56 -3.09
C TRP A 194 -9.60 -17.36 -1.79
N ASN A 195 -9.19 -18.63 -1.84
CA ASN A 195 -8.96 -19.46 -0.66
C ASN A 195 -7.86 -18.91 0.27
N LEU A 196 -6.93 -18.11 -0.26
CA LEU A 196 -5.85 -17.46 0.49
C LEU A 196 -6.31 -16.25 1.32
N ARG A 197 -7.55 -15.77 1.13
CA ARG A 197 -8.04 -14.56 1.79
C ARG A 197 -7.89 -14.60 3.31
N THR A 198 -8.06 -15.77 3.93
CA THR A 198 -7.98 -15.94 5.39
C THR A 198 -6.66 -15.45 5.98
N ILE A 199 -5.56 -15.60 5.23
CA ILE A 199 -4.22 -15.11 5.61
C ILE A 199 -4.21 -13.58 5.76
N PHE A 200 -4.96 -12.88 4.91
CA PHE A 200 -5.01 -11.42 4.87
C PHE A 200 -6.16 -10.82 5.67
N LEU A 201 -7.17 -11.60 6.05
CA LEU A 201 -8.36 -11.12 6.77
C LEU A 201 -8.12 -10.96 8.28
N GLY A 202 -7.22 -11.75 8.90
CA GLY A 202 -6.86 -11.65 10.32
C GLY A 202 -5.47 -11.05 10.56
N PRO A 203 -5.18 -10.51 11.76
CA PRO A 203 -3.83 -10.04 12.13
C PRO A 203 -2.81 -11.14 11.93
N PHE A 204 -1.65 -10.80 11.35
CA PHE A 204 -0.54 -11.75 11.21
C PHE A 204 -0.08 -12.27 12.59
N LEU A 205 -0.34 -11.49 13.65
CA LEU A 205 0.16 -11.72 15.00
C LEU A 205 -0.92 -12.19 16.01
N ALA A 206 -2.17 -12.43 15.60
CA ALA A 206 -3.26 -12.83 16.49
C ALA A 206 -3.51 -14.36 16.57
N GLY A 207 -2.71 -15.18 15.90
CA GLY A 207 -2.79 -16.64 16.01
C GLY A 207 -1.84 -17.19 17.07
N GLU A 208 -2.36 -17.64 18.22
CA GLU A 208 -1.56 -18.36 19.24
C GLU A 208 -1.05 -19.73 18.79
N ALA A 209 -1.42 -20.21 17.61
CA ALA A 209 -0.92 -21.45 17.04
C ALA A 209 -0.21 -21.16 15.71
N GLN A 210 1.08 -21.49 15.63
CA GLN A 210 1.92 -21.50 14.42
C GLN A 210 2.70 -20.23 14.05
N ILE A 211 3.04 -19.37 15.01
CA ILE A 211 4.10 -18.38 14.79
C ILE A 211 5.45 -19.01 15.20
N PRO A 212 6.43 -19.16 14.30
CA PRO A 212 7.83 -19.40 14.68
C PRO A 212 8.24 -18.38 15.75
N SER A 213 8.91 -18.81 16.82
CA SER A 213 9.26 -17.99 17.99
C SER A 213 10.01 -16.68 17.70
N ASP A 214 10.44 -16.49 16.45
CA ASP A 214 11.25 -15.39 15.94
C ASP A 214 10.40 -14.32 15.21
N LEU A 215 9.15 -14.65 14.88
CA LEU A 215 8.12 -13.74 14.36
C LEU A 215 7.12 -13.32 15.45
N ALA A 216 7.19 -13.95 16.62
CA ALA A 216 6.50 -13.42 17.79
C ALA A 216 7.07 -12.03 18.07
N PRO A 217 6.22 -11.03 18.37
CA PRO A 217 6.68 -9.67 18.58
C PRO A 217 7.85 -9.65 19.56
N SER A 218 8.92 -8.94 19.20
CA SER A 218 10.17 -8.89 19.98
C SER A 218 9.95 -8.53 21.46
N TYR A 219 8.81 -7.91 21.80
CA TYR A 219 8.41 -7.58 23.17
C TYR A 219 8.01 -8.77 24.06
N ARG A 220 7.62 -9.95 23.53
CA ARG A 220 7.42 -11.15 24.40
C ARG A 220 8.74 -11.59 25.06
N ARG A 221 9.90 -11.22 24.49
CA ARG A 221 11.23 -11.48 25.10
C ARG A 221 11.67 -10.37 26.07
N THR A 222 11.05 -9.20 26.07
CA THR A 222 11.45 -8.06 26.91
C THR A 222 10.30 -7.55 27.78
N LEU A 223 9.70 -8.43 28.58
CA LEU A 223 9.03 -7.98 29.81
C LEU A 223 10.04 -7.57 30.89
N HIS A 224 11.32 -7.95 30.79
CA HIS A 224 12.36 -7.61 31.78
C HIS A 224 13.76 -7.28 31.21
N GLY A 225 13.89 -6.92 29.93
CA GLY A 225 15.20 -6.70 29.29
C GLY A 225 15.65 -5.24 29.28
N ARG A 226 16.75 -4.94 29.99
CA ARG A 226 17.54 -3.70 29.86
C ARG A 226 18.19 -3.57 28.46
N GLY A 227 17.40 -3.33 27.42
CA GLY A 227 17.89 -2.90 26.11
C GLY A 227 17.96 -1.37 26.02
N PRO A 228 18.69 -0.79 25.04
CA PRO A 228 18.87 0.66 24.90
C PRO A 228 17.60 1.41 24.45
N TYR A 229 16.52 0.70 24.10
CA TYR A 229 15.29 1.28 23.57
C TYR A 229 14.30 1.62 24.69
N ARG A 230 14.59 2.73 25.38
CA ARG A 230 13.88 3.21 26.58
C ARG A 230 12.48 3.81 26.33
N TRP A 231 12.02 3.88 25.07
CA TRP A 231 10.77 4.55 24.66
C TRP A 231 9.56 3.62 24.51
N MET A 232 9.70 2.33 24.85
CA MET A 232 8.58 1.37 24.96
C MET A 232 7.92 1.40 26.35
N THR A 233 7.61 2.58 26.91
CA THR A 233 6.72 2.65 28.08
C THR A 233 5.27 2.61 27.60
N TRP A 234 4.65 1.46 27.83
CA TRP A 234 3.30 1.11 27.38
C TRP A 234 2.21 1.68 28.31
N ASP A 235 1.16 2.25 27.72
CA ASP A 235 -0.13 2.47 28.39
C ASP A 235 -1.19 1.53 27.77
N PRO A 236 -1.71 0.55 28.54
CA PRO A 236 -2.78 -0.35 28.09
C PRO A 236 -4.06 0.37 27.66
N TYR A 237 -4.34 1.55 28.22
CA TYR A 237 -5.65 2.18 28.15
C TYR A 237 -5.83 3.08 26.92
N GLY A 238 -4.73 3.48 26.24
CA GLY A 238 -4.79 4.23 24.97
C GLY A 238 -4.98 3.35 23.72
N VAL A 239 -5.03 2.02 23.88
CA VAL A 239 -5.03 1.03 22.78
C VAL A 239 -6.42 0.85 22.13
N THR A 240 -7.48 1.29 22.79
CA THR A 240 -8.87 1.09 22.33
C THR A 240 -9.31 2.07 21.24
N GLU A 241 -8.61 3.20 21.07
CA GLU A 241 -9.03 4.27 20.14
C GLU A 241 -8.40 4.17 18.72
N PHE A 242 -7.39 3.31 18.52
CA PHE A 242 -6.79 3.07 17.21
C PHE A 242 -7.43 1.85 16.53
N ASN A 243 -8.59 2.08 15.89
CA ASN A 243 -9.25 1.10 15.02
C ASN A 243 -9.22 1.58 13.55
N PHE A 244 -8.22 1.14 12.78
CA PHE A 244 -8.15 1.39 11.33
C PHE A 244 -8.59 0.14 10.57
N GLU A 245 -9.86 0.12 10.17
CA GLU A 245 -10.44 -0.93 9.33
C GLU A 245 -10.30 -0.54 7.85
N ALA A 246 -9.16 -0.89 7.24
CA ALA A 246 -8.80 -0.43 5.90
C ALA A 246 -9.91 -0.59 4.83
N PRO A 247 -10.62 -1.73 4.71
CA PRO A 247 -11.71 -1.85 3.73
C PRO A 247 -12.82 -0.81 3.93
N TYR A 248 -13.19 -0.54 5.19
CA TYR A 248 -14.24 0.42 5.52
C TYR A 248 -13.80 1.85 5.20
N GLU A 249 -12.59 2.22 5.63
CA GLU A 249 -12.04 3.56 5.44
C GLU A 249 -11.86 3.89 3.96
N PHE A 250 -11.34 2.95 3.17
CA PHE A 250 -11.20 3.14 1.72
C PHE A 250 -12.56 3.33 1.05
N THR A 251 -13.56 2.51 1.40
CA THR A 251 -14.93 2.66 0.88
C THR A 251 -15.48 4.05 1.18
N HIS A 252 -15.26 4.56 2.39
CA HIS A 252 -15.69 5.91 2.78
C HIS A 252 -14.95 7.01 2.01
N TRP A 253 -13.65 6.85 1.76
CA TRP A 253 -12.89 7.80 0.97
C TRP A 253 -13.38 7.89 -0.47
N PHE A 254 -13.69 6.75 -1.10
CA PHE A 254 -14.27 6.73 -2.45
C PHE A 254 -15.71 7.27 -2.48
N ASP A 255 -16.54 6.98 -1.47
CA ASP A 255 -17.88 7.58 -1.34
C ASP A 255 -17.84 9.11 -1.36
N ARG A 256 -16.87 9.72 -0.65
CA ARG A 256 -16.69 11.18 -0.66
C ARG A 256 -16.30 11.72 -2.03
N LEU A 257 -15.40 11.04 -2.75
CA LEU A 257 -15.03 11.43 -4.11
C LEU A 257 -16.24 11.36 -5.04
N ILE A 258 -17.00 10.26 -4.99
CA ILE A 258 -18.22 10.05 -5.78
C ILE A 258 -19.26 11.15 -5.47
N LYS A 259 -19.48 11.48 -4.19
CA LYS A 259 -20.39 12.57 -3.78
C LYS A 259 -19.93 13.93 -4.29
N SER A 260 -18.63 14.18 -4.36
CA SER A 260 -18.10 15.42 -4.93
C SER A 260 -18.42 15.54 -6.43
N VAL A 261 -18.31 14.42 -7.16
CA VAL A 261 -18.70 14.32 -8.58
C VAL A 261 -20.20 14.52 -8.75
N ASP A 262 -21.04 13.90 -7.92
CA ASP A 262 -22.50 14.13 -7.93
C ASP A 262 -22.85 15.61 -7.82
N ILE A 263 -22.26 16.29 -6.83
CA ILE A 263 -22.52 17.71 -6.58
C ILE A 263 -22.12 18.54 -7.80
N SER A 264 -20.96 18.25 -8.40
CA SER A 264 -20.47 18.96 -9.57
C SER A 264 -21.36 18.76 -10.80
N LEU A 265 -21.68 17.50 -11.13
CA LEU A 265 -22.53 17.16 -12.28
C LEU A 265 -23.95 17.71 -12.14
N ARG A 266 -24.56 17.64 -10.94
CA ARG A 266 -25.89 18.25 -10.69
C ARG A 266 -25.87 19.77 -10.86
N ARG A 267 -24.79 20.45 -10.42
CA ARG A 267 -24.62 21.89 -10.65
C ARG A 267 -24.49 22.22 -12.14
N LYS A 268 -23.76 21.41 -12.92
CA LYS A 268 -23.65 21.58 -14.39
C LYS A 268 -25.00 21.39 -15.08
N GLN A 269 -25.76 20.33 -14.73
CA GLN A 269 -27.11 20.10 -15.27
C GLN A 269 -28.07 21.25 -14.97
N ALA A 270 -28.08 21.76 -13.73
CA ALA A 270 -28.94 22.88 -13.33
C ALA A 270 -28.62 24.19 -14.08
N ARG A 271 -27.35 24.42 -14.46
CA ARG A 271 -26.95 25.58 -15.28
C ARG A 271 -27.45 25.45 -16.72
N ASN A 272 -27.43 24.24 -17.27
CA ASN A 272 -27.86 23.97 -18.64
C ASN A 272 -29.38 24.07 -18.80
N THR A 273 -30.16 23.57 -17.84
CA THR A 273 -31.63 23.69 -17.86
C THR A 273 -32.10 25.15 -17.78
N ARG A 274 -31.44 25.99 -16.97
CA ARG A 274 -31.73 27.45 -16.90
C ARG A 274 -31.43 28.20 -18.19
N ARG A 275 -30.54 27.68 -19.04
CA ARG A 275 -30.15 28.30 -20.32
C ARG A 275 -31.04 27.89 -21.50
N GLY A 276 -32.13 27.17 -21.27
CA GLY A 276 -33.16 26.86 -22.27
C GLY A 276 -32.73 25.91 -23.40
N LYS A 277 -31.49 25.41 -23.38
CA LYS A 277 -31.01 24.41 -24.35
C LYS A 277 -31.17 23.02 -23.75
N ARG A 278 -32.24 22.30 -24.12
CA ARG A 278 -32.28 20.84 -24.07
C ARG A 278 -31.83 20.32 -25.43
N PRO A 279 -30.53 20.12 -25.67
CA PRO A 279 -30.09 19.36 -26.84
C PRO A 279 -30.60 17.92 -26.74
N PRO A 280 -30.68 17.19 -27.87
CA PRO A 280 -30.90 15.73 -27.84
C PRO A 280 -29.84 15.07 -26.95
N LEU A 281 -30.25 14.07 -26.16
CA LEU A 281 -29.38 13.32 -25.27
C LEU A 281 -28.25 12.67 -26.06
N THR A 282 -27.02 13.13 -25.88
CA THR A 282 -25.83 12.41 -26.32
C THR A 282 -25.64 11.18 -25.43
N THR A 283 -24.90 10.17 -25.92
CA THR A 283 -24.56 8.98 -25.12
C THR A 283 -23.97 9.35 -23.76
N GLU A 284 -23.03 10.30 -23.75
CA GLU A 284 -22.41 10.85 -22.54
C GLU A 284 -23.45 11.47 -21.57
N GLN A 285 -24.44 12.20 -22.08
CA GLN A 285 -25.51 12.75 -21.24
C GLN A 285 -26.41 11.67 -20.66
N SER A 286 -26.61 10.55 -21.37
CA SER A 286 -27.34 9.40 -20.86
C SER A 286 -26.58 8.73 -19.71
N GLU A 287 -25.27 8.52 -19.87
CA GLU A 287 -24.41 7.91 -18.84
C GLU A 287 -24.34 8.77 -17.58
N ILE A 288 -24.22 10.10 -17.73
CA ILE A 288 -24.28 11.04 -16.60
C ILE A 288 -25.66 10.96 -15.90
N CYS A 289 -26.75 10.86 -16.66
CA CYS A 289 -28.09 10.71 -16.09
C CYS A 289 -28.23 9.40 -15.32
N ASP A 290 -27.75 8.29 -15.88
CA ASP A 290 -27.77 6.97 -15.23
C ASP A 290 -26.94 6.99 -13.94
N PHE A 291 -25.73 7.57 -13.99
CA PHE A 291 -24.91 7.77 -12.80
C PHE A 291 -25.62 8.60 -11.73
N LEU A 292 -26.22 9.74 -12.08
CA LEU A 292 -26.90 10.61 -11.11
C LEU A 292 -28.20 10.02 -10.56
N ASN A 293 -28.82 9.08 -11.27
CA ASN A 293 -30.05 8.39 -10.86
C ASN A 293 -29.80 6.97 -10.34
N ARG A 294 -28.55 6.61 -10.10
CA ARG A 294 -28.16 5.29 -9.58
C ARG A 294 -28.84 4.95 -8.27
N LYS A 295 -29.14 3.66 -8.07
CA LYS A 295 -29.71 3.13 -6.83
C LYS A 295 -28.67 3.11 -5.72
N GLN A 296 -29.12 3.06 -4.47
CA GLN A 296 -28.23 2.96 -3.31
C GLN A 296 -27.37 1.69 -3.34
N SER A 297 -27.90 0.57 -3.85
CA SER A 297 -27.15 -0.69 -4.01
C SER A 297 -26.04 -0.56 -5.05
N GLU A 298 -26.31 0.06 -6.20
CA GLU A 298 -25.35 0.33 -7.27
C GLU A 298 -24.25 1.28 -6.77
N HIS A 299 -24.62 2.35 -6.06
CA HIS A 299 -23.66 3.25 -5.41
C HIS A 299 -22.74 2.49 -4.44
N ARG A 300 -23.32 1.68 -3.54
CA ARG A 300 -22.53 0.94 -2.55
C ARG A 300 -21.57 -0.06 -3.21
N HIS A 301 -22.06 -0.81 -4.21
CA HIS A 301 -21.22 -1.73 -4.97
C HIS A 301 -20.09 -0.99 -5.68
N PHE A 302 -20.36 0.16 -6.29
CA PHE A 302 -19.34 0.96 -6.96
C PHE A 302 -18.28 1.52 -6.00
N CYS A 303 -18.66 1.99 -4.82
CA CYS A 303 -17.69 2.42 -3.79
C CYS A 303 -16.75 1.27 -3.39
N TYR A 304 -17.28 0.07 -3.23
CA TYR A 304 -16.49 -1.11 -2.91
C TYR A 304 -15.60 -1.55 -4.07
N HIS A 305 -16.13 -1.51 -5.29
CA HIS A 305 -15.38 -1.79 -6.51
C HIS A 305 -14.13 -0.91 -6.58
N LEU A 306 -14.26 0.40 -6.36
CA LEU A 306 -13.12 1.31 -6.32
C LEU A 306 -12.19 1.04 -5.12
N ALA A 307 -12.74 0.76 -3.94
CA ALA A 307 -11.95 0.43 -2.75
C ALA A 307 -11.04 -0.78 -2.95
N LEU A 308 -11.54 -1.82 -3.61
CA LEU A 308 -10.76 -3.04 -3.90
C LEU A 308 -9.68 -2.85 -4.97
N GLN A 309 -9.71 -1.77 -5.74
CA GLN A 309 -8.58 -1.42 -6.62
C GLN A 309 -7.39 -0.80 -5.85
N GLY A 310 -7.55 -0.53 -4.56
CA GLY A 310 -6.48 -0.09 -3.66
C GLY A 310 -6.14 1.40 -3.75
N ASN A 311 -5.10 1.78 -3.01
CA ASN A 311 -4.75 3.17 -2.73
C ASN A 311 -4.17 3.87 -3.96
N MET A 312 -3.54 3.11 -4.86
CA MET A 312 -3.03 3.65 -6.12
C MET A 312 -4.12 4.32 -6.95
N VAL A 313 -5.33 3.73 -6.99
CA VAL A 313 -6.48 4.34 -7.68
C VAL A 313 -6.96 5.57 -6.92
N LEU A 314 -7.04 5.50 -5.59
CA LEU A 314 -7.42 6.65 -4.77
C LEU A 314 -6.49 7.86 -4.96
N VAL A 315 -5.18 7.62 -4.97
CA VAL A 315 -4.15 8.64 -5.20
C VAL A 315 -4.28 9.21 -6.60
N HIS A 316 -4.44 8.36 -7.62
CA HIS A 316 -4.66 8.81 -8.99
C HIS A 316 -5.88 9.72 -9.09
N LEU A 317 -7.04 9.29 -8.59
CA LEU A 317 -8.27 10.08 -8.62
C LEU A 317 -8.15 11.40 -7.86
N SER A 318 -7.45 11.40 -6.73
CA SER A 318 -7.21 12.62 -5.95
C SER A 318 -6.32 13.64 -6.66
N SER A 319 -5.55 13.21 -7.67
CA SER A 319 -4.68 14.08 -8.46
C SER A 319 -5.36 14.66 -9.70
N LEU A 320 -6.52 14.13 -10.09
CA LEU A 320 -7.26 14.61 -11.25
C LEU A 320 -7.92 15.96 -10.96
N ASN A 321 -8.04 16.79 -12.00
CA ASN A 321 -8.89 17.97 -11.94
C ASN A 321 -10.38 17.56 -11.94
N THR A 322 -11.28 18.51 -11.72
CA THR A 322 -12.72 18.21 -11.61
C THR A 322 -13.28 17.51 -12.85
N GLU A 323 -12.88 17.91 -14.05
CA GLU A 323 -13.40 17.33 -15.30
C GLU A 323 -12.87 15.91 -15.53
N GLY A 324 -11.57 15.67 -15.30
CA GLY A 324 -10.97 14.34 -15.38
C GLY A 324 -11.52 13.38 -14.34
N LEU A 325 -11.78 13.86 -13.12
CA LEU A 325 -12.42 13.06 -12.07
C LEU A 325 -13.87 12.70 -12.44
N GLU A 326 -14.64 13.66 -12.96
CA GLU A 326 -16.01 13.41 -13.43
C GLU A 326 -16.04 12.36 -14.54
N SER A 327 -15.21 12.52 -15.58
CA SER A 327 -15.12 11.57 -16.70
C SER A 327 -14.75 10.18 -16.19
N TYR A 328 -13.67 10.05 -15.41
CA TYR A 328 -13.25 8.75 -14.90
C TYR A 328 -14.35 8.07 -14.09
N ILE A 329 -14.99 8.80 -13.16
CA ILE A 329 -15.98 8.22 -12.25
C ILE A 329 -17.23 7.78 -13.02
N VAL A 330 -17.69 8.55 -14.00
CA VAL A 330 -18.83 8.19 -14.85
C VAL A 330 -18.48 6.99 -15.74
N ASP A 331 -17.31 7.00 -16.39
CA ASP A 331 -16.87 5.91 -17.26
C ASP A 331 -16.71 4.59 -16.48
N ALA A 332 -16.05 4.65 -15.32
CA ALA A 332 -15.87 3.50 -14.45
C ALA A 332 -17.21 2.97 -13.94
N PHE A 333 -18.14 3.85 -13.55
CA PHE A 333 -19.49 3.43 -13.14
C PHE A 333 -20.23 2.73 -14.27
N THR A 334 -20.24 3.31 -15.47
CA THR A 334 -20.91 2.74 -16.65
C THR A 334 -20.32 1.38 -16.99
N SER A 335 -18.99 1.23 -16.94
CA SER A 335 -18.31 -0.04 -17.17
C SER A 335 -18.73 -1.10 -16.15
N VAL A 336 -18.75 -0.77 -14.85
CA VAL A 336 -19.16 -1.68 -13.77
C VAL A 336 -20.62 -2.10 -13.91
N VAL A 337 -21.51 -1.17 -14.27
CA VAL A 337 -22.93 -1.49 -14.49
C VAL A 337 -23.14 -2.31 -15.76
N ALA A 338 -22.34 -2.10 -16.80
CA ALA A 338 -22.41 -2.86 -18.05
C ALA A 338 -21.90 -4.30 -17.90
N SER A 339 -20.91 -4.53 -17.02
CA SER A 339 -20.38 -5.88 -16.75
C SER A 339 -21.29 -6.74 -15.87
N GLN A 340 -22.41 -6.21 -15.38
CA GLN A 340 -23.31 -6.96 -14.50
C GLN A 340 -24.30 -7.82 -15.31
N PRO A 341 -24.37 -9.14 -15.04
CA PRO A 341 -25.18 -10.07 -15.82
C PRO A 341 -26.70 -9.90 -15.65
N ASP A 342 -27.18 -9.11 -14.68
CA ASP A 342 -28.60 -8.75 -14.61
C ASP A 342 -28.83 -7.46 -13.80
N ARG A 343 -29.25 -6.36 -14.45
CA ARG A 343 -29.60 -5.07 -13.79
C ARG A 343 -30.75 -5.19 -12.78
N LYS A 344 -31.42 -6.34 -12.75
CA LYS A 344 -32.54 -6.66 -11.84
C LYS A 344 -32.12 -7.43 -10.59
N MET A 345 -30.88 -7.91 -10.49
CA MET A 345 -30.41 -8.55 -9.26
C MET A 345 -30.36 -7.53 -8.12
N ALA A 346 -31.16 -7.76 -7.08
CA ALA A 346 -31.16 -6.94 -5.87
C ALA A 346 -29.87 -7.09 -5.04
N TYR A 347 -29.09 -8.16 -5.28
CA TYR A 347 -27.89 -8.51 -4.56
C TYR A 347 -26.79 -8.95 -5.54
N HIS A 348 -25.62 -8.33 -5.41
CA HIS A 348 -24.45 -8.65 -6.21
C HIS A 348 -23.57 -9.65 -5.44
N PRO A 349 -23.12 -10.77 -6.03
CA PRO A 349 -22.32 -11.78 -5.32
C PRO A 349 -21.06 -11.20 -4.70
N ASP A 350 -20.34 -10.33 -5.42
CA ASP A 350 -19.18 -9.62 -4.89
C ASP A 350 -19.51 -8.71 -3.69
N LEU A 351 -20.73 -8.19 -3.59
CA LEU A 351 -21.12 -7.30 -2.48
C LEU A 351 -21.17 -8.08 -1.15
N ASP A 352 -21.71 -9.29 -1.16
CA ASP A 352 -21.75 -10.15 0.03
C ASP A 352 -20.34 -10.56 0.47
N GLU A 353 -19.48 -10.86 -0.50
CA GLU A 353 -18.08 -11.14 -0.25
C GLU A 353 -17.33 -9.94 0.34
N ILE A 354 -17.59 -8.74 -0.14
CA ILE A 354 -16.95 -7.53 0.36
C ILE A 354 -17.45 -7.15 1.75
N VAL A 355 -18.75 -7.32 2.00
CA VAL A 355 -19.31 -7.17 3.34
C VAL A 355 -18.72 -8.20 4.29
N LEU A 356 -18.48 -9.44 3.83
CA LEU A 356 -17.78 -10.47 4.60
C LEU A 356 -16.33 -10.09 4.90
N ILE A 357 -15.58 -9.58 3.91
CA ILE A 357 -14.22 -9.07 4.09
C ILE A 357 -14.23 -8.00 5.18
N ALA A 358 -15.04 -6.95 5.04
CA ALA A 358 -15.12 -5.85 6.00
C ALA A 358 -15.50 -6.34 7.41
N ARG A 359 -16.43 -7.28 7.53
CA ARG A 359 -16.82 -7.86 8.84
C ARG A 359 -15.70 -8.68 9.48
N LYS A 360 -14.93 -9.42 8.67
CA LYS A 360 -13.81 -10.25 9.13
C LYS A 360 -12.51 -9.47 9.33
N TRP A 361 -12.42 -8.25 8.79
CA TRP A 361 -11.27 -7.34 8.89
C TRP A 361 -11.16 -6.68 10.26
N ARG A 362 -11.24 -7.48 11.33
CA ARG A 362 -11.14 -6.98 12.71
C ARG A 362 -9.86 -7.50 13.34
N PHE A 363 -9.15 -6.60 14.01
CA PHE A 363 -8.24 -6.97 15.07
C PHE A 363 -9.10 -7.49 16.23
N GLN A 364 -9.10 -8.80 16.44
CA GLN A 364 -9.64 -9.38 17.67
C GLN A 364 -8.63 -9.19 18.80
#